data_AF-A0A271J380-F1
#
_entry.id   AF-A0A271J380-F1
#
_cell.length_a   1.000
_cell.length_b   1.000
_cell.length_c   1.000
_cell.angle_alpha   90.00
_cell.angle_beta   90.00
_cell.angle_gamma   90.00
#
_symmetry.space_group_name_H-M   'P 1'
#
loop_
_entity.id
_entity.type
_entity.pdbx_description
1 polymer ?
#
loop_
_entity_poly.entity_id
_entity_poly.type
_entity_poly.pdbx_seq_one_letter_code
_entity_poly.pdbx_strand_id
1 'polypeptide(L)'
;MPATPLAPASAPALRLAKALDRVVRGWSGRCVLRVETPVDPVDPLRWVARQKGAPVHYWRGRGDDEARAGVGAALTIDARSLTDADAVDDLMGSLPAGARLFATARFDAAAEVGEEWAAFGAVRVVLPRVELRSDGRTARLAVHLAPGESPTVAHAALAALCGPAPEAEGELALPYMRRDDPARAEWDRMLRWSLAAFEDGDLEKVVLARRARFSFEEPVDAAGLLQRLEAATPRCYHALTSPDGESAFLTATPERLVRIDGRELSTEAVAGTRPRSETDAADDALRAELMASEKDRREHVYVRDAIADALAPLAERVEVDSEAGAMTLARGRHLHTGIRATLPASTGVLDVLRALHPTPAVGGTPTPEALDAIDRLEPFDRGLYAGPIGWIGRDERGREAADLAVGIRSGLVDGRTLSLYSGAGIVAGSDPASEWAEIEHKIGDFARVLGLDARVEA
;
A
#
# COMPACT_ATOMS: atom_id res chain seq x y z
N MET A 1 -10.31 -5.04 34.52
CA MET A 1 -8.92 -4.89 35.00
C MET A 1 -8.71 -3.45 35.42
N PRO A 2 -8.05 -3.14 36.55
CA PRO A 2 -7.79 -1.76 36.93
C PRO A 2 -6.85 -1.14 35.90
N ALA A 3 -7.17 0.07 35.43
CA ALA A 3 -6.36 0.81 34.47
C ALA A 3 -4.93 0.93 35.01
N THR A 4 -3.97 0.31 34.33
CA THR A 4 -2.54 0.52 34.58
C THR A 4 -2.30 2.03 34.52
N PRO A 5 -1.62 2.64 35.52
CA PRO A 5 -1.33 4.06 35.48
C PRO A 5 -0.57 4.37 34.18
N LEU A 6 -1.08 5.34 33.41
CA LEU A 6 -0.44 5.84 32.19
C LEU A 6 1.03 6.12 32.51
N ALA A 7 1.94 5.43 31.83
CA ALA A 7 3.36 5.71 31.96
C ALA A 7 3.60 7.21 31.72
N PRO A 8 4.53 7.86 32.44
CA PRO A 8 4.82 9.27 32.21
C PRO A 8 5.19 9.50 30.75
N ALA A 9 4.66 10.58 30.16
CA ALA A 9 4.93 10.97 28.78
C ALA A 9 6.45 10.99 28.51
N SER A 10 6.86 10.46 27.36
CA SER A 10 8.28 10.40 26.99
C SER A 10 8.92 11.80 26.99
N ALA A 11 10.21 11.91 27.32
CA ALA A 11 10.91 13.20 27.30
C ALA A 11 10.79 13.94 25.93
N PRO A 12 10.85 13.24 24.78
CA PRO A 12 10.52 13.84 23.48
C PRO A 12 9.11 14.44 23.39
N ALA A 13 8.09 13.73 23.86
CA ALA A 13 6.70 14.19 23.84
C ALA A 13 6.51 15.46 24.69
N LEU A 14 7.18 15.53 25.86
CA LEU A 14 7.18 16.72 26.70
C LEU A 14 7.87 17.93 26.04
N ARG A 15 8.97 17.72 25.31
CA ARG A 15 9.62 18.78 24.53
C ARG A 15 8.71 19.30 23.42
N LEU A 16 8.01 18.39 22.74
CA LEU A 16 7.08 18.75 21.67
C LEU A 16 5.85 19.51 22.21
N ALA A 17 5.28 19.09 23.34
CA ALA A 17 4.20 19.80 24.02
C ALA A 17 4.58 21.24 24.36
N LYS A 18 5.78 21.46 24.93
CA LYS A 18 6.29 22.82 25.20
C LYS A 18 6.53 23.64 23.93
N ALA A 19 6.89 23.01 22.82
CA ALA A 19 7.00 23.68 21.54
C ALA A 19 5.62 24.10 21.02
N LEU A 20 4.63 23.21 21.12
CA LEU A 20 3.25 23.48 20.77
C LEU A 20 2.69 24.68 21.54
N ASP A 21 2.86 24.73 22.85
CA ASP A 21 2.40 25.85 23.70
C ASP A 21 2.94 27.22 23.28
N ARG A 22 4.16 27.24 22.72
CA ARG A 22 4.78 28.48 22.24
C ARG A 22 4.20 28.89 20.89
N VAL A 23 4.11 27.93 19.95
CA VAL A 23 3.66 28.20 18.58
C VAL A 23 2.17 28.51 18.53
N VAL A 24 1.36 27.81 19.32
CA VAL A 24 -0.10 27.89 19.23
C VAL A 24 -0.68 29.23 19.68
N ARG A 25 0.05 30.01 20.48
CA ARG A 25 -0.33 31.39 20.88
C ARG A 25 -0.42 32.35 19.70
N GLY A 26 0.34 32.08 18.63
CA GLY A 26 0.34 32.88 17.40
C GLY A 26 -0.44 32.23 16.25
N TRP A 27 -1.04 31.07 16.47
CA TRP A 27 -1.76 30.34 15.43
C TRP A 27 -3.17 30.91 15.27
N SER A 28 -3.56 31.21 14.03
CA SER A 28 -4.85 31.82 13.69
C SER A 28 -6.04 30.85 13.85
N GLY A 29 -5.78 29.54 13.98
CA GLY A 29 -6.80 28.50 14.02
C GLY A 29 -7.45 28.19 12.67
N ARG A 30 -7.01 28.82 11.57
CA ARG A 30 -7.68 28.70 10.25
C ARG A 30 -7.08 27.64 9.32
N CYS A 31 -5.83 27.24 9.55
CA CYS A 31 -5.12 26.23 8.76
C CYS A 31 -4.56 25.15 9.68
N VAL A 32 -4.16 24.01 9.10
CA VAL A 32 -3.48 22.95 9.86
C VAL A 32 -2.19 23.51 10.47
N LEU A 33 -2.02 23.31 11.77
CA LEU A 33 -0.76 23.60 12.46
C LEU A 33 0.09 22.33 12.53
N ARG A 34 1.34 22.40 12.10
CA ARG A 34 2.35 21.34 12.29
C ARG A 34 3.46 21.89 13.17
N VAL A 35 3.73 21.23 14.29
CA VAL A 35 4.86 21.53 15.17
C VAL A 35 5.71 20.29 15.27
N GLU A 36 7.04 20.42 15.13
CA GLU A 36 7.95 19.30 15.21
C GLU A 36 9.19 19.58 16.06
N THR A 37 9.83 18.52 16.53
CA THR A 37 11.06 18.57 17.32
C THR A 37 11.97 17.39 16.95
N PRO A 38 13.30 17.55 16.97
CA PRO A 38 14.22 16.43 16.80
C PRO A 38 14.12 15.46 18.00
N VAL A 39 14.26 14.17 17.69
CA VAL A 39 14.28 13.07 18.66
C VAL A 39 15.42 12.12 18.34
N ASP A 40 15.74 11.24 19.28
CA ASP A 40 16.76 10.20 19.04
C ASP A 40 16.28 9.25 17.94
N PRO A 41 17.17 8.77 17.05
CA PRO A 41 16.79 7.86 15.98
C PRO A 41 16.07 6.64 16.52
N VAL A 42 14.88 6.39 15.98
CA VAL A 42 14.02 5.27 16.34
C VAL A 42 13.38 4.74 15.06
N ASP A 43 13.21 3.42 14.99
CA ASP A 43 12.47 2.77 13.93
C ASP A 43 10.97 3.11 14.04
N PRO A 44 10.37 3.78 13.03
CA PRO A 44 8.97 4.17 13.09
C PRO A 44 8.00 2.97 13.17
N LEU A 45 8.34 1.81 12.59
CA LEU A 45 7.51 0.61 12.65
C LEU A 45 7.47 0.03 14.06
N ARG A 46 8.63 -0.03 14.73
CA ARG A 46 8.72 -0.41 16.16
C ARG A 46 7.97 0.55 17.06
N TRP A 47 7.92 1.83 16.69
CA TRP A 47 7.17 2.82 17.43
C TRP A 47 5.66 2.60 17.34
N VAL A 48 5.10 2.38 16.14
CA VAL A 48 3.66 2.13 15.97
C VAL A 48 3.20 0.81 16.59
N ALA A 49 4.07 -0.20 16.62
CA ALA A 49 3.76 -1.52 17.21
C ALA A 49 3.30 -1.46 18.69
N ARG A 50 3.61 -0.38 19.41
CA ARG A 50 3.21 -0.18 20.82
C ARG A 50 2.02 0.76 21.03
N GLN A 51 1.45 1.34 19.98
CA GLN A 51 0.35 2.31 20.08
C GLN A 51 -1.01 1.60 19.98
N LYS A 52 -1.21 0.57 20.80
CA LYS A 52 -2.38 -0.31 20.74
C LYS A 52 -3.69 0.46 20.96
N GLY A 53 -4.72 0.16 20.17
CA GLY A 53 -6.05 0.77 20.27
C GLY A 53 -6.15 2.20 19.74
N ALA A 54 -5.08 2.73 19.15
CA ALA A 54 -5.12 3.98 18.40
C ALA A 54 -5.05 3.69 16.89
N PRO A 55 -5.66 4.53 16.04
CA PRO A 55 -5.39 4.48 14.61
C PRO A 55 -3.90 4.62 14.34
N VAL A 56 -3.31 3.74 13.54
CA VAL A 56 -1.90 3.81 13.17
C VAL A 56 -1.69 3.65 11.68
N HIS A 57 -0.68 4.35 11.18
CA HIS A 57 -0.25 4.27 9.79
C HIS A 57 1.28 4.21 9.73
N TYR A 58 1.81 3.48 8.76
CA TYR A 58 3.23 3.35 8.50
C TYR A 58 3.46 3.34 6.99
N TRP A 59 4.52 4.01 6.57
CA TRP A 59 4.96 4.05 5.18
C TRP A 59 6.49 4.12 5.09
N ARG A 60 7.05 3.27 4.24
CA ARG A 60 8.41 3.37 3.74
C ARG A 60 8.41 3.22 2.22
N GLY A 61 8.98 4.21 1.54
CA GLY A 61 9.10 4.20 0.09
C GLY A 61 10.09 3.15 -0.42
N ARG A 62 9.88 2.67 -1.64
CA ARG A 62 10.81 1.73 -2.30
C ARG A 62 12.16 2.38 -2.54
N GLY A 63 13.17 1.94 -1.80
CA GLY A 63 14.51 2.51 -1.84
C GLY A 63 14.67 3.81 -1.06
N ASP A 64 13.65 4.22 -0.29
CA ASP A 64 13.75 5.35 0.62
C ASP A 64 14.40 4.90 1.94
N ASP A 65 15.37 5.69 2.41
CA ASP A 65 15.96 5.54 3.74
C ASP A 65 15.00 6.04 4.83
N GLU A 66 14.18 7.06 4.51
CA GLU A 66 13.20 7.64 5.45
C GLU A 66 11.92 6.80 5.50
N ALA A 67 11.56 6.34 6.70
CA ALA A 67 10.24 5.82 7.00
C ALA A 67 9.43 6.85 7.81
N ARG A 68 8.10 6.79 7.67
CA ARG A 68 7.16 7.61 8.44
C ARG A 68 6.07 6.78 9.08
N ALA A 69 5.70 7.18 10.28
CA ALA A 69 4.62 6.59 11.05
C ALA A 69 3.68 7.67 11.57
N GLY A 70 2.39 7.36 11.62
CA GLY A 70 1.33 8.20 12.16
C GLY A 70 0.56 7.49 13.27
N VAL A 71 0.17 8.23 14.30
CA VAL A 71 -0.66 7.74 15.41
C VAL A 71 -1.81 8.71 15.65
N GLY A 72 -3.02 8.18 15.74
CA GLY A 72 -4.27 8.93 15.83
C GLY A 72 -4.53 9.78 14.60
N ALA A 73 -5.66 10.50 14.60
CA ALA A 73 -6.03 11.41 13.53
C ALA A 73 -6.20 12.84 14.05
N ALA A 74 -5.62 13.80 13.33
CA ALA A 74 -6.00 15.21 13.43
C ALA A 74 -7.16 15.53 12.48
N LEU A 75 -7.13 14.94 11.28
CA LEU A 75 -8.21 14.99 10.30
C LEU A 75 -8.34 13.62 9.65
N THR A 76 -9.58 13.23 9.37
CA THR A 76 -9.91 12.07 8.55
C THR A 76 -10.93 12.52 7.52
N ILE A 77 -10.66 12.22 6.25
CA ILE A 77 -11.61 12.37 5.16
C ILE A 77 -11.95 10.96 4.68
N ASP A 78 -13.24 10.63 4.72
CA ASP A 78 -13.81 9.44 4.12
C ASP A 78 -14.66 9.86 2.94
N ALA A 79 -14.26 9.44 1.74
CA ALA A 79 -15.03 9.62 0.52
C ALA A 79 -15.53 8.26 0.03
N ARG A 80 -16.67 8.27 -0.65
CA ARG A 80 -17.30 7.05 -1.21
C ARG A 80 -16.58 6.56 -2.46
N SER A 81 -15.88 7.43 -3.16
CA SER A 81 -15.13 7.12 -4.38
C SER A 81 -13.99 8.12 -4.55
N LEU A 82 -13.10 7.85 -5.49
CA LEU A 82 -12.09 8.85 -5.89
C LEU A 82 -12.73 10.10 -6.50
N THR A 83 -13.93 10.02 -7.09
CA THR A 83 -14.64 11.17 -7.67
C THR A 83 -15.31 12.04 -6.61
N ASP A 84 -15.75 11.48 -5.49
CA ASP A 84 -16.41 12.20 -4.39
C ASP A 84 -15.41 12.78 -3.36
N ALA A 85 -14.13 12.93 -3.74
CA ALA A 85 -13.03 13.25 -2.83
C ALA A 85 -12.60 14.73 -2.82
N ASP A 86 -13.44 15.66 -3.28
CA ASP A 86 -13.10 17.10 -3.40
C ASP A 86 -12.62 17.74 -2.08
N ALA A 87 -13.10 17.25 -0.93
CA ALA A 87 -12.64 17.70 0.38
C ALA A 87 -11.13 17.46 0.60
N VAL A 88 -10.52 16.51 -0.12
CA VAL A 88 -9.08 16.27 -0.09
C VAL A 88 -8.33 17.41 -0.78
N ASP A 89 -8.83 17.95 -1.89
CA ASP A 89 -8.19 19.06 -2.60
C ASP A 89 -8.19 20.34 -1.74
N ASP A 90 -9.33 20.61 -1.07
CA ASP A 90 -9.43 21.70 -0.08
C ASP A 90 -8.41 21.52 1.07
N LEU A 91 -8.30 20.29 1.59
CA LEU A 91 -7.33 19.98 2.64
C LEU A 91 -5.89 20.18 2.13
N MET A 92 -5.56 19.66 0.96
CA MET A 92 -4.25 19.81 0.32
C MET A 92 -3.86 21.28 0.15
N GLY A 93 -4.81 22.15 -0.19
CA GLY A 93 -4.64 23.61 -0.26
C GLY A 93 -4.25 24.26 1.07
N SER A 94 -4.63 23.65 2.19
CA SER A 94 -4.41 24.18 3.55
C SER A 94 -3.20 23.58 4.29
N LEU A 95 -2.57 22.54 3.73
CA LEU A 95 -1.48 21.83 4.36
C LEU A 95 -0.20 22.68 4.46
N PRO A 96 0.49 22.68 5.62
CA PRO A 96 1.81 23.27 5.71
C PRO A 96 2.85 22.43 4.93
N ALA A 97 3.98 23.05 4.60
CA ALA A 97 5.10 22.37 3.96
C ALA A 97 5.56 21.14 4.78
N GLY A 98 5.93 20.07 4.09
CA GLY A 98 6.38 18.80 4.66
C GLY A 98 5.28 17.94 5.31
N ALA A 99 4.03 18.42 5.37
CA ALA A 99 2.91 17.62 5.87
C ALA A 99 2.52 16.54 4.87
N ARG A 100 2.31 15.33 5.37
CA ARG A 100 1.86 14.17 4.61
C ARG A 100 0.58 13.62 5.24
N LEU A 101 -0.36 13.29 4.38
CA LEU A 101 -1.59 12.58 4.66
C LEU A 101 -1.39 11.12 4.24
N PHE A 102 -1.68 10.17 5.12
CA PHE A 102 -1.76 8.77 4.72
C PHE A 102 -3.02 8.56 3.90
N ALA A 103 -2.90 7.92 2.74
CA ALA A 103 -3.98 7.77 1.78
C ALA A 103 -4.13 6.31 1.37
N THR A 104 -5.37 5.84 1.39
CA THR A 104 -5.76 4.52 0.90
C THR A 104 -7.04 4.61 0.09
N ALA A 105 -7.16 3.81 -0.95
CA ALA A 105 -8.42 3.59 -1.64
C ALA A 105 -8.62 2.10 -1.91
N ARG A 106 -9.88 1.66 -1.91
CA ARG A 106 -10.26 0.31 -2.32
C ARG A 106 -9.93 0.07 -3.79
N PHE A 107 -9.73 -1.20 -4.15
CA PHE A 107 -9.60 -1.62 -5.54
C PHE A 107 -10.79 -1.16 -6.38
N ASP A 108 -12.00 -1.49 -5.92
CA ASP A 108 -13.24 -0.91 -6.40
C ASP A 108 -13.87 -0.12 -5.25
N ALA A 109 -13.83 1.20 -5.37
CA ALA A 109 -14.40 2.10 -4.37
C ALA A 109 -15.93 2.22 -4.50
N ALA A 110 -16.51 1.88 -5.66
CA ALA A 110 -17.95 1.97 -5.89
C ALA A 110 -18.70 0.69 -5.47
N ALA A 111 -18.01 -0.45 -5.37
CA ALA A 111 -18.57 -1.71 -4.92
C ALA A 111 -19.03 -1.71 -3.45
N GLU A 112 -19.91 -2.65 -3.11
CA GLU A 112 -20.35 -2.86 -1.73
C GLU A 112 -19.16 -3.21 -0.82
N VAL A 113 -19.12 -2.56 0.35
CA VAL A 113 -18.03 -2.75 1.32
C VAL A 113 -18.29 -4.00 2.14
N GLY A 114 -17.43 -5.02 1.98
CA GLY A 114 -17.45 -6.21 2.81
C GLY A 114 -17.20 -5.89 4.28
N GLU A 115 -17.79 -6.68 5.20
CA GLU A 115 -17.74 -6.47 6.65
C GLU A 115 -16.29 -6.32 7.17
N GLU A 116 -15.38 -7.16 6.70
CA GLU A 116 -13.95 -7.16 7.03
C GLU A 116 -13.20 -5.88 6.60
N TRP A 117 -13.81 -5.06 5.73
CA TRP A 117 -13.24 -3.81 5.21
C TRP A 117 -13.93 -2.55 5.75
N ALA A 118 -14.98 -2.69 6.56
CA ALA A 118 -15.79 -1.57 7.05
C ALA A 118 -14.94 -0.49 7.76
N ALA A 119 -13.96 -0.93 8.55
CA ALA A 119 -13.06 -0.03 9.27
C ALA A 119 -12.13 0.79 8.36
N PHE A 120 -11.91 0.38 7.10
CA PHE A 120 -10.96 1.02 6.19
C PHE A 120 -11.58 2.13 5.32
N GLY A 121 -12.90 2.09 5.12
CA GLY A 121 -13.59 3.01 4.22
C GLY A 121 -13.30 2.74 2.74
N ALA A 122 -13.90 3.56 1.85
CA ALA A 122 -13.72 3.41 0.41
C ALA A 122 -12.52 4.18 -0.13
N VAL A 123 -12.46 5.48 0.17
CA VAL A 123 -11.28 6.31 0.02
C VAL A 123 -11.06 7.01 1.34
N ARG A 124 -9.90 6.80 1.95
CA ARG A 124 -9.57 7.36 3.26
C ARG A 124 -8.26 8.12 3.19
N VAL A 125 -8.31 9.36 3.68
CA VAL A 125 -7.16 10.25 3.79
C VAL A 125 -7.04 10.72 5.25
N VAL A 126 -5.88 10.51 5.87
CA VAL A 126 -5.66 10.77 7.29
C VAL A 126 -4.46 11.68 7.49
N LEU A 127 -4.69 12.83 8.13
CA LEU A 127 -3.62 13.61 8.75
C LEU A 127 -3.37 13.01 10.13
N PRO A 128 -2.20 12.40 10.40
CA PRO A 128 -1.96 11.78 11.68
C PRO A 128 -1.92 12.83 12.80
N ARG A 129 -2.42 12.48 14.00
CA ARG A 129 -2.32 13.39 15.14
C ARG A 129 -0.87 13.62 15.53
N VAL A 130 -0.10 12.54 15.61
CA VAL A 130 1.34 12.57 15.85
C VAL A 130 2.03 11.82 14.72
N GLU A 131 3.08 12.40 14.16
CA GLU A 131 3.92 11.79 13.11
C GLU A 131 5.34 11.58 13.64
N LEU A 132 5.93 10.42 13.35
CA LEU A 132 7.36 10.17 13.52
C LEU A 132 7.96 9.90 12.15
N ARG A 133 9.00 10.65 11.79
CA ARG A 133 9.84 10.38 10.60
C ARG A 133 11.27 10.07 11.03
N SER A 134 11.90 9.10 10.38
CA SER A 134 13.25 8.64 10.71
C SER A 134 13.94 8.05 9.49
N ASP A 135 15.19 8.42 9.26
CA ASP A 135 16.08 7.83 8.23
C ASP A 135 17.16 6.92 8.84
N GLY A 136 16.97 6.51 10.10
CA GLY A 136 17.93 5.72 10.88
C GLY A 136 19.10 6.52 11.46
N ARG A 137 19.36 7.74 10.96
CA ARG A 137 20.42 8.64 11.46
C ARG A 137 19.87 9.84 12.20
N THR A 138 18.72 10.32 11.76
CA THR A 138 17.99 11.44 12.32
C THR A 138 16.52 11.07 12.43
N ALA A 139 15.85 11.60 13.45
CA ALA A 139 14.41 11.43 13.60
C ALA A 139 13.76 12.73 14.07
N ARG A 140 12.50 12.93 13.67
CA ARG A 140 11.67 14.04 14.12
C ARG A 140 10.29 13.54 14.51
N LEU A 141 9.80 14.06 15.63
CA LEU A 141 8.43 13.86 16.09
C LEU A 141 7.65 15.15 15.83
N ALA A 142 6.52 15.02 15.16
CA ALA A 142 5.61 16.11 14.87
C ALA A 142 4.22 15.87 15.46
N VAL A 143 3.51 16.95 15.75
CA VAL A 143 2.10 16.93 16.16
C VAL A 143 1.33 17.90 15.26
N HIS A 144 0.15 17.46 14.86
CA HIS A 144 -0.77 18.25 14.04
C HIS A 144 -1.97 18.73 14.85
N LEU A 145 -2.43 19.95 14.58
CA LEU A 145 -3.77 20.43 14.95
C LEU A 145 -4.53 20.79 13.68
N ALA A 146 -5.76 20.30 13.57
CA ALA A 146 -6.69 20.71 12.54
C ALA A 146 -7.23 22.12 12.81
N PRO A 147 -7.74 22.83 11.79
CA PRO A 147 -8.36 24.13 11.98
C PRO A 147 -9.40 24.13 13.11
N GLY A 148 -9.34 25.12 13.99
CA GLY A 148 -10.26 25.29 15.12
C GLY A 148 -10.04 24.39 16.33
N GLU A 149 -9.11 23.44 16.29
CA GLU A 149 -8.89 22.53 17.41
C GLU A 149 -8.23 23.17 18.63
N SER A 150 -8.65 22.73 19.82
CA SER A 150 -7.97 23.10 21.06
C SER A 150 -6.62 22.39 21.17
N PRO A 151 -5.54 23.05 21.64
CA PRO A 151 -4.25 22.40 21.88
C PRO A 151 -4.34 21.24 22.88
N THR A 152 -5.38 21.20 23.71
CA THR A 152 -5.60 20.14 24.72
C THR A 152 -5.69 18.75 24.11
N VAL A 153 -6.26 18.59 22.91
CA VAL A 153 -6.35 17.27 22.25
C VAL A 153 -4.98 16.75 21.82
N ALA A 154 -4.11 17.65 21.33
CA ALA A 154 -2.73 17.32 20.99
C ALA A 154 -1.91 16.97 22.24
N HIS A 155 -2.11 17.69 23.35
CA HIS A 155 -1.47 17.35 24.62
C HIS A 155 -1.88 15.96 25.13
N ALA A 156 -3.17 15.62 25.06
CA ALA A 156 -3.66 14.30 25.45
C ALA A 156 -3.04 13.20 24.58
N ALA A 157 -2.98 13.41 23.26
CA ALA A 157 -2.35 12.46 22.34
C ALA A 157 -0.85 12.27 22.64
N LEU A 158 -0.11 13.35 22.86
CA LEU A 158 1.32 13.28 23.21
C LEU A 158 1.56 12.58 24.55
N ALA A 159 0.66 12.76 25.53
CA ALA A 159 0.76 12.13 26.84
C ALA A 159 0.46 10.61 26.79
N ALA A 160 -0.34 10.16 25.82
CA ALA A 160 -0.70 8.76 25.64
C ALA A 160 0.34 7.93 24.86
N LEU A 161 1.36 8.59 24.27
CA LEU A 161 2.35 7.90 23.45
C LEU A 161 3.19 6.90 24.24
N CYS A 162 3.30 5.70 23.70
CA CYS A 162 4.27 4.70 24.15
C CYS A 162 5.64 4.91 23.46
N GLY A 163 6.71 4.54 24.15
CA GLY A 163 8.02 4.35 23.51
C GLY A 163 8.02 3.16 22.54
N PRO A 164 9.10 2.95 21.76
CA PRO A 164 9.16 1.88 20.77
C PRO A 164 9.13 0.48 21.40
N ALA A 165 8.70 -0.50 20.60
CA ALA A 165 8.87 -1.91 20.90
C ALA A 165 10.37 -2.27 21.02
N PRO A 166 10.73 -3.28 21.83
CA PRO A 166 12.02 -3.96 21.65
C PRO A 166 12.11 -4.49 20.21
N GLU A 167 13.31 -4.88 19.79
CA GLU A 167 13.43 -5.61 18.53
C GLU A 167 12.61 -6.89 18.62
N ALA A 168 11.98 -7.29 17.51
CA ALA A 168 11.18 -8.50 17.50
C ALA A 168 12.09 -9.71 17.69
N GLU A 169 12.21 -10.17 18.92
CA GLU A 169 12.90 -11.40 19.30
C GLU A 169 11.89 -12.56 19.32
N GLY A 170 12.16 -13.64 18.58
CA GLY A 170 11.35 -14.85 18.56
C GLY A 170 10.69 -15.17 17.21
N GLU A 171 10.00 -16.31 17.16
CA GLU A 171 9.26 -16.77 15.98
C GLU A 171 7.85 -16.16 15.96
N LEU A 172 7.31 -15.93 14.76
CA LEU A 172 5.88 -15.58 14.65
C LEU A 172 5.04 -16.80 15.02
N ALA A 173 3.85 -16.56 15.57
CA ALA A 173 2.89 -17.64 15.80
C ALA A 173 2.60 -18.37 14.48
N LEU A 174 2.51 -19.69 14.53
CA LEU A 174 2.13 -20.50 13.38
C LEU A 174 0.60 -20.60 13.29
N PRO A 175 0.03 -20.54 12.07
CA PRO A 175 -1.39 -20.81 11.89
C PRO A 175 -1.68 -22.31 12.03
N TYR A 176 -2.84 -22.65 12.55
CA TYR A 176 -3.32 -24.03 12.66
C TYR A 176 -4.24 -24.45 11.51
N MET A 177 -4.68 -23.50 10.68
CA MET A 177 -5.59 -23.75 9.56
C MET A 177 -5.34 -22.77 8.41
N ARG A 178 -5.47 -23.25 7.18
CA ARG A 178 -5.54 -22.46 5.94
C ARG A 178 -6.83 -22.78 5.19
N ARG A 179 -7.48 -21.75 4.65
CA ARG A 179 -8.59 -21.86 3.71
C ARG A 179 -8.34 -20.93 2.52
N ASP A 180 -8.54 -21.44 1.31
CA ASP A 180 -8.42 -20.66 0.09
C ASP A 180 -9.81 -20.34 -0.49
N ASP A 181 -10.05 -19.07 -0.81
CA ASP A 181 -11.23 -18.59 -1.51
C ASP A 181 -10.78 -17.78 -2.76
N PRO A 182 -11.10 -18.18 -3.99
CA PRO A 182 -11.73 -19.44 -4.38
C PRO A 182 -10.87 -20.67 -4.09
N ALA A 183 -11.50 -21.83 -3.93
CA ALA A 183 -10.81 -23.11 -3.93
C ALA A 183 -10.30 -23.46 -5.34
N ARG A 184 -9.39 -24.42 -5.47
CA ARG A 184 -8.76 -24.77 -6.76
C ARG A 184 -9.77 -25.08 -7.88
N ALA A 185 -10.82 -25.84 -7.58
CA ALA A 185 -11.84 -26.19 -8.57
C ALA A 185 -12.64 -24.97 -9.06
N GLU A 186 -12.85 -23.99 -8.18
CA GLU A 186 -13.54 -22.73 -8.51
C GLU A 186 -12.63 -21.81 -9.30
N TRP A 187 -11.35 -21.71 -8.95
CA TRP A 187 -10.33 -21.01 -9.72
C TRP A 187 -10.28 -21.50 -11.17
N ASP A 188 -10.22 -22.82 -11.36
CA ASP A 188 -10.23 -23.43 -12.69
C ASP A 188 -11.51 -23.10 -13.48
N ARG A 189 -12.66 -22.95 -12.80
CA ARG A 189 -13.93 -22.53 -13.42
C ARG A 189 -13.89 -21.05 -13.82
N MET A 190 -13.35 -20.18 -12.96
CA MET A 190 -13.21 -18.76 -13.25
C MET A 190 -12.30 -18.54 -14.47
N LEU A 191 -11.15 -19.24 -14.54
CA LEU A 191 -10.28 -19.16 -15.72
C LEU A 191 -10.95 -19.63 -17.01
N ARG A 192 -11.66 -20.77 -16.97
CA ARG A 192 -12.37 -21.27 -18.17
C ARG A 192 -13.43 -20.28 -18.65
N TRP A 193 -14.10 -19.60 -17.73
CA TRP A 193 -15.03 -18.54 -18.09
C TRP A 193 -14.30 -17.38 -18.78
N SER A 194 -13.18 -16.91 -18.21
CA SER A 194 -12.40 -15.81 -18.80
C SER A 194 -11.87 -16.15 -20.19
N LEU A 195 -11.35 -17.37 -20.37
CA LEU A 195 -10.86 -17.83 -21.67
C LEU A 195 -11.96 -17.85 -22.74
N ALA A 196 -13.19 -18.26 -22.38
CA ALA A 196 -14.33 -18.20 -23.28
C ALA A 196 -14.73 -16.75 -23.62
N ALA A 197 -14.73 -15.85 -22.63
CA ALA A 197 -15.03 -14.43 -22.86
C ALA A 197 -14.03 -13.76 -23.81
N PHE A 198 -12.77 -14.22 -23.83
CA PHE A 198 -11.77 -13.73 -24.78
C PHE A 198 -12.05 -14.18 -26.22
N GLU A 199 -12.65 -15.36 -26.42
CA GLU A 199 -13.04 -15.86 -27.75
C GLU A 199 -14.20 -15.04 -28.35
N ASP A 200 -15.10 -14.55 -27.49
CA ASP A 200 -16.22 -13.69 -27.87
C ASP A 200 -15.79 -12.24 -28.18
N GLY A 201 -14.59 -11.84 -27.74
CA GLY A 201 -14.00 -10.52 -27.98
C GLY A 201 -14.44 -9.41 -27.00
N ASP A 202 -15.25 -9.76 -26.01
CA ASP A 202 -15.76 -8.83 -24.99
C ASP A 202 -14.71 -8.45 -23.93
N LEU A 203 -13.65 -9.24 -23.82
CA LEU A 203 -12.60 -9.08 -22.82
C LEU A 203 -11.25 -9.51 -23.41
N GLU A 204 -10.16 -8.82 -23.09
CA GLU A 204 -8.82 -9.17 -23.61
C GLU A 204 -7.89 -9.70 -22.50
N LYS A 205 -8.04 -9.16 -21.30
CA LYS A 205 -7.28 -9.52 -20.10
C LYS A 205 -8.15 -9.31 -18.87
N VAL A 206 -8.07 -10.22 -17.90
CA VAL A 206 -8.57 -10.00 -16.55
C VAL A 206 -7.59 -10.53 -15.53
N VAL A 207 -7.36 -9.77 -14.46
CA VAL A 207 -6.55 -10.23 -13.34
C VAL A 207 -7.50 -10.80 -12.31
N LEU A 208 -7.43 -12.12 -12.08
CA LEU A 208 -8.23 -12.79 -11.06
C LEU A 208 -7.38 -13.06 -9.83
N ALA A 209 -8.01 -13.00 -8.66
CA ALA A 209 -7.36 -13.09 -7.38
C ALA A 209 -7.90 -14.24 -6.51
N ARG A 210 -7.09 -14.58 -5.52
CA ARG A 210 -7.37 -15.55 -4.46
C ARG A 210 -6.98 -14.97 -3.12
N ARG A 211 -7.82 -15.23 -2.13
CA ARG A 211 -7.59 -14.98 -0.71
C ARG A 211 -7.21 -16.29 -0.01
N ALA A 212 -6.00 -16.39 0.50
CA ALA A 212 -5.57 -17.47 1.39
C ALA A 212 -5.67 -17.00 2.84
N ARG A 213 -6.66 -17.52 3.57
CA ARG A 213 -6.98 -17.17 4.95
C ARG A 213 -6.31 -18.15 5.91
N PHE A 214 -5.50 -17.63 6.82
CA PHE A 214 -4.80 -18.36 7.86
C PHE A 214 -5.40 -18.04 9.23
N SER A 215 -5.62 -19.06 10.06
CA SER A 215 -6.16 -18.90 11.43
C SER A 215 -5.13 -19.26 12.48
N PHE A 216 -5.05 -18.45 13.53
CA PHE A 216 -4.06 -18.53 14.60
C PHE A 216 -4.73 -18.71 15.96
N GLU A 217 -4.01 -19.31 16.92
CA GLU A 217 -4.53 -19.44 18.30
C GLU A 217 -4.53 -18.09 19.02
N GLU A 218 -3.58 -17.22 18.68
CA GLU A 218 -3.40 -15.89 19.26
C GLU A 218 -3.55 -14.78 18.20
N PRO A 219 -3.87 -13.54 18.61
CA PRO A 219 -3.96 -12.43 17.67
C PRO A 219 -2.65 -12.22 16.90
N VAL A 220 -2.77 -11.90 15.62
CA VAL A 220 -1.62 -11.73 14.72
C VAL A 220 -0.95 -10.38 14.98
N ASP A 221 0.37 -10.38 15.18
CA ASP A 221 1.17 -9.16 15.28
C ASP A 221 1.47 -8.60 13.89
N ALA A 222 0.62 -7.71 13.39
CA ALA A 222 0.75 -7.09 12.07
C ALA A 222 2.05 -6.29 11.91
N ALA A 223 2.48 -5.57 12.94
CA ALA A 223 3.71 -4.78 12.89
C ALA A 223 4.96 -5.68 12.92
N GLY A 224 4.96 -6.72 13.75
CA GLY A 224 6.03 -7.73 13.77
C GLY A 224 6.13 -8.54 12.48
N LEU A 225 4.99 -8.81 11.81
CA LEU A 225 4.96 -9.41 10.48
C LEU A 225 5.57 -8.46 9.44
N LEU A 226 5.15 -7.19 9.41
CA LEU A 226 5.70 -6.22 8.48
C LEU A 226 7.21 -6.01 8.68
N GLN A 227 7.71 -5.99 9.91
CA GLN A 227 9.13 -5.83 10.20
C GLN A 227 9.98 -6.96 9.55
N ARG A 228 9.49 -8.20 9.58
CA ARG A 228 10.17 -9.32 8.93
C ARG A 228 10.05 -9.25 7.40
N LEU A 229 8.92 -8.75 6.89
CA LEU A 229 8.76 -8.48 5.46
C LEU A 229 9.75 -7.42 4.97
N GLU A 230 9.99 -6.34 5.72
CA GLU A 230 10.99 -5.32 5.36
C GLU A 230 12.37 -5.93 5.15
N ALA A 231 12.81 -6.76 6.09
CA ALA A 231 14.10 -7.45 6.00
C ALA A 231 14.15 -8.43 4.80
N ALA A 232 13.04 -9.11 4.51
CA ALA A 232 12.96 -10.08 3.41
C ALA A 232 12.80 -9.42 2.02
N THR A 233 12.37 -8.15 1.95
CA THR A 233 11.99 -7.48 0.70
C THR A 233 12.54 -6.03 0.60
N PRO A 234 13.88 -5.83 0.66
CA PRO A 234 14.51 -4.51 0.76
C PRO A 234 14.32 -3.56 -0.45
N ARG A 235 13.65 -4.03 -1.53
CA ARG A 235 13.33 -3.25 -2.74
C ARG A 235 11.81 -3.15 -2.97
N CYS A 236 11.05 -3.20 -1.89
CA CYS A 236 9.61 -2.97 -1.91
C CYS A 236 9.26 -1.69 -1.15
N TYR A 237 8.07 -1.18 -1.41
CA TYR A 237 7.34 -0.30 -0.51
C TYR A 237 6.81 -1.13 0.66
N HIS A 238 6.81 -0.55 1.85
CA HIS A 238 6.25 -1.18 3.04
C HIS A 238 5.24 -0.25 3.67
N ALA A 239 4.03 -0.74 3.87
CA ALA A 239 2.97 0.04 4.48
C ALA A 239 2.15 -0.79 5.45
N LEU A 240 1.67 -0.14 6.50
CA LEU A 240 0.66 -0.68 7.43
C LEU A 240 -0.36 0.41 7.69
N THR A 241 -1.64 0.07 7.67
CA THR A 241 -2.74 0.94 8.09
C THR A 241 -3.67 0.16 9.00
N SER A 242 -3.99 0.72 10.16
CA SER A 242 -4.94 0.17 11.12
C SER A 242 -5.81 1.32 11.59
N PRO A 243 -6.95 1.60 10.92
CA PRO A 243 -7.74 2.78 11.23
C PRO A 243 -8.54 2.71 12.53
N ASP A 244 -8.86 1.49 12.99
CA ASP A 244 -9.55 1.21 14.25
C ASP A 244 -8.59 0.82 15.39
N GLY A 245 -7.31 0.59 15.08
CA GLY A 245 -6.32 0.09 16.04
C GLY A 245 -6.46 -1.40 16.36
N GLU A 246 -7.32 -2.13 15.65
CA GLU A 246 -7.61 -3.56 15.85
C GLU A 246 -7.32 -4.37 14.60
N SER A 247 -7.87 -3.97 13.45
CA SER A 247 -7.63 -4.59 12.14
C SER A 247 -6.52 -3.85 11.42
N ALA A 248 -5.67 -4.57 10.68
CA ALA A 248 -4.54 -3.96 9.98
C ALA A 248 -4.38 -4.52 8.57
N PHE A 249 -4.30 -3.63 7.59
CA PHE A 249 -3.83 -3.98 6.25
C PHE A 249 -2.34 -3.65 6.13
N LEU A 250 -1.55 -4.59 5.62
CA LEU A 250 -0.13 -4.42 5.40
C LEU A 250 0.29 -4.88 4.00
N THR A 251 1.29 -4.22 3.41
CA THR A 251 1.83 -4.55 2.08
C THR A 251 3.35 -4.45 2.05
N ALA A 252 3.95 -5.32 1.24
CA ALA A 252 5.35 -5.32 0.84
C ALA A 252 5.45 -5.29 -0.70
N THR A 253 4.80 -4.29 -1.31
CA THR A 253 4.61 -4.22 -2.76
C THR A 253 5.86 -3.70 -3.48
N PRO A 254 6.27 -4.32 -4.60
CA PRO A 254 7.33 -3.77 -5.42
C PRO A 254 6.83 -2.64 -6.33
N GLU A 255 5.52 -2.47 -6.51
CA GLU A 255 4.94 -1.74 -7.64
C GLU A 255 4.49 -0.33 -7.24
N ARG A 256 5.08 0.67 -7.89
CA ARG A 256 4.64 2.07 -7.78
C ARG A 256 3.38 2.27 -8.61
N LEU A 257 2.36 2.87 -8.01
CA LEU A 257 1.23 3.41 -8.76
C LEU A 257 1.60 4.78 -9.34
N VAL A 258 2.04 5.70 -8.48
CA VAL A 258 2.49 7.02 -8.90
C VAL A 258 3.38 7.69 -7.84
N ARG A 259 4.35 8.47 -8.30
CA ARG A 259 5.09 9.44 -7.47
C ARG A 259 5.05 10.81 -8.12
N ILE A 260 4.68 11.83 -7.35
CA ILE A 260 4.59 13.23 -7.76
C ILE A 260 5.56 14.07 -6.94
N ASP A 261 6.39 14.88 -7.61
CA ASP A 261 7.24 15.92 -7.02
C ASP A 261 6.99 17.25 -7.73
N GLY A 262 6.14 18.08 -7.12
CA GLY A 262 5.64 19.31 -7.72
C GLY A 262 4.78 19.03 -8.94
N ARG A 263 5.38 19.14 -10.13
CA ARG A 263 4.71 18.90 -11.41
C ARG A 263 5.23 17.65 -12.13
N GLU A 264 6.31 17.04 -11.62
CA GLU A 264 6.90 15.86 -12.21
C GLU A 264 6.23 14.61 -11.66
N LEU A 265 5.63 13.83 -12.55
CA LEU A 265 5.03 12.54 -12.28
C LEU A 265 5.96 11.43 -12.77
N SER A 266 6.08 10.37 -11.97
CA SER A 266 6.68 9.11 -12.40
C SER A 266 5.80 7.92 -12.00
N THR A 267 5.67 6.98 -12.92
CA THR A 267 5.01 5.68 -12.74
C THR A 267 5.76 4.62 -13.55
N GLU A 268 5.29 3.39 -13.54
CA GLU A 268 5.94 2.26 -14.18
C GLU A 268 4.92 1.24 -14.67
N ALA A 269 5.16 0.69 -15.86
CA ALA A 269 4.51 -0.53 -16.28
C ALA A 269 5.31 -1.70 -15.74
N VAL A 270 4.66 -2.58 -14.99
CA VAL A 270 5.26 -3.81 -14.44
C VAL A 270 4.37 -4.99 -14.80
N ALA A 271 4.92 -5.95 -15.55
CA ALA A 271 4.20 -7.14 -15.97
C ALA A 271 5.19 -8.28 -16.28
N GLY A 272 4.65 -9.50 -16.45
CA GLY A 272 5.46 -10.70 -16.64
C GLY A 272 6.26 -11.06 -15.38
N THR A 273 6.40 -12.35 -15.11
CA THR A 273 7.12 -12.80 -13.90
C THR A 273 8.00 -14.00 -14.20
N ARG A 274 9.23 -13.98 -13.67
CA ARG A 274 10.03 -15.21 -13.48
C ARG A 274 10.58 -15.27 -12.06
N PRO A 275 10.72 -16.48 -11.48
CA PRO A 275 11.34 -16.63 -10.17
C PRO A 275 12.83 -16.28 -10.22
N ARG A 276 13.41 -16.10 -9.03
CA ARG A 276 14.88 -16.08 -8.84
C ARG A 276 15.41 -17.50 -8.72
N SER A 277 16.66 -17.71 -9.13
CA SER A 277 17.40 -18.96 -8.92
C SER A 277 18.58 -18.76 -7.97
N GLU A 278 19.02 -19.84 -7.32
CA GLU A 278 20.18 -19.85 -6.41
C GLU A 278 21.52 -19.76 -7.15
N THR A 279 21.55 -20.12 -8.44
CA THR A 279 22.78 -20.05 -9.25
C THR A 279 22.69 -18.96 -10.30
N ASP A 280 23.72 -18.13 -10.42
CA ASP A 280 23.76 -17.00 -11.36
C ASP A 280 23.45 -17.43 -12.81
N ALA A 281 23.97 -18.59 -13.24
CA ALA A 281 23.75 -19.10 -14.60
C ALA A 281 22.27 -19.43 -14.88
N ALA A 282 21.59 -20.11 -13.95
CA ALA A 282 20.16 -20.41 -14.11
C ALA A 282 19.31 -19.15 -13.93
N ASP A 283 19.75 -18.23 -13.07
CA ASP A 283 19.09 -16.96 -12.80
C ASP A 283 19.15 -16.01 -14.01
N ASP A 284 20.27 -16.02 -14.75
CA ASP A 284 20.44 -15.30 -16.02
C ASP A 284 19.67 -15.97 -17.17
N ALA A 285 19.57 -17.30 -17.19
CA ALA A 285 18.73 -18.01 -18.15
C ALA A 285 17.25 -17.64 -17.99
N LEU A 286 16.74 -17.60 -16.75
CA LEU A 286 15.37 -17.15 -16.45
C LEU A 286 15.15 -15.67 -16.83
N ARG A 287 16.17 -14.81 -16.64
CA ARG A 287 16.12 -13.43 -17.11
C ARG A 287 16.02 -13.37 -18.64
N ALA A 288 16.87 -14.12 -19.36
CA ALA A 288 16.85 -14.15 -20.81
C ALA A 288 15.52 -14.66 -21.35
N GLU A 289 14.95 -15.69 -20.71
CA GLU A 289 13.62 -16.23 -21.02
C GLU A 289 12.53 -15.17 -20.85
N LEU A 290 12.50 -14.44 -19.72
CA LEU A 290 11.54 -13.36 -19.49
C LEU A 290 11.62 -12.27 -20.57
N MET A 291 12.83 -11.85 -20.92
CA MET A 291 13.05 -10.79 -21.93
C MET A 291 12.69 -11.23 -23.35
N ALA A 292 12.74 -12.54 -23.63
CA ALA A 292 12.44 -13.13 -24.94
C ALA A 292 10.98 -13.61 -25.08
N SER A 293 10.24 -13.75 -23.97
CA SER A 293 8.87 -14.26 -23.97
C SER A 293 7.90 -13.32 -24.69
N GLU A 294 7.34 -13.78 -25.81
CA GLU A 294 6.37 -13.02 -26.59
C GLU A 294 5.05 -12.79 -25.83
N LYS A 295 4.61 -13.79 -25.04
CA LYS A 295 3.43 -13.67 -24.17
C LYS A 295 3.62 -12.54 -23.16
N ASP A 296 4.72 -12.58 -22.39
CA ASP A 296 4.98 -11.60 -21.32
C ASP A 296 5.19 -10.19 -21.91
N ARG A 297 5.87 -10.07 -23.06
CA ARG A 297 6.05 -8.78 -23.74
C ARG A 297 4.74 -8.20 -24.25
N ARG A 298 3.83 -9.02 -24.78
CA ARG A 298 2.51 -8.56 -25.23
C ARG A 298 1.68 -8.07 -24.04
N GLU A 299 1.67 -8.82 -22.94
CA GLU A 299 1.02 -8.39 -21.70
C GLU A 299 1.58 -7.06 -21.19
N HIS A 300 2.91 -6.92 -21.19
CA HIS A 300 3.60 -5.71 -20.76
C HIS A 300 3.26 -4.49 -21.61
N VAL A 301 3.12 -4.67 -22.92
CA VAL A 301 2.72 -3.60 -23.84
C VAL A 301 1.32 -3.07 -23.50
N TYR A 302 0.35 -3.94 -23.20
CA TYR A 302 -0.98 -3.50 -22.80
C TYR A 302 -0.96 -2.61 -21.55
N VAL A 303 -0.18 -2.99 -20.54
CA VAL A 303 -0.04 -2.20 -19.30
C VAL A 303 0.61 -0.85 -19.60
N ARG A 304 1.71 -0.86 -20.36
CA ARG A 304 2.46 0.36 -20.72
C ARG A 304 1.60 1.36 -21.49
N ASP A 305 0.93 0.90 -22.54
CA ASP A 305 0.17 1.77 -23.43
C ASP A 305 -1.06 2.33 -22.72
N ALA A 306 -1.77 1.52 -21.94
CA ALA A 306 -2.90 1.99 -21.15
C ALA A 306 -2.50 3.07 -20.12
N ILE A 307 -1.35 2.92 -19.45
CA ILE A 307 -0.86 3.95 -18.52
C ILE A 307 -0.51 5.24 -19.28
N ALA A 308 0.17 5.12 -20.43
CA ALA A 308 0.54 6.29 -21.24
C ALA A 308 -0.69 7.03 -21.77
N ASP A 309 -1.68 6.29 -22.28
CA ASP A 309 -2.94 6.82 -22.80
C ASP A 309 -3.79 7.49 -21.70
N ALA A 310 -3.82 6.89 -20.50
CA ALA A 310 -4.50 7.48 -19.34
C ALA A 310 -3.86 8.80 -18.87
N LEU A 311 -2.53 8.94 -18.99
CA LEU A 311 -1.81 10.16 -18.62
C LEU A 311 -1.85 11.24 -19.71
N ALA A 312 -1.97 10.87 -20.98
CA ALA A 312 -1.95 11.80 -22.12
C ALA A 312 -2.91 13.00 -21.99
N PRO A 313 -4.18 12.86 -21.55
CA PRO A 313 -5.07 14.01 -21.38
C PRO A 313 -4.77 14.85 -20.14
N LEU A 314 -4.01 14.34 -19.18
CA LEU A 314 -3.73 14.98 -17.89
C LEU A 314 -2.39 15.72 -17.85
N ALA A 315 -1.49 15.45 -18.81
CA ALA A 315 -0.11 15.92 -18.80
C ALA A 315 0.21 16.81 -20.02
N GLU A 316 1.11 17.76 -19.84
CA GLU A 316 1.68 18.55 -20.94
C GLU A 316 2.64 17.72 -21.80
N ARG A 317 3.26 16.71 -21.19
CA ARG A 317 4.22 15.81 -21.82
C ARG A 317 4.19 14.46 -21.12
N VAL A 318 4.20 13.38 -21.89
CA VAL A 318 4.40 12.00 -21.42
C VAL A 318 5.64 11.44 -22.11
N GLU A 319 6.53 10.83 -21.34
CA GLU A 319 7.73 10.14 -21.80
C GLU A 319 7.70 8.69 -21.33
N VAL A 320 7.87 7.77 -22.26
CA VAL A 320 7.95 6.33 -21.99
C VAL A 320 9.37 5.89 -22.33
N ASP A 321 10.00 5.13 -21.43
CA ASP A 321 11.34 4.58 -21.70
C ASP A 321 11.30 3.70 -22.97
N SER A 322 12.31 3.86 -23.84
CA SER A 322 12.32 3.25 -25.18
C SER A 322 12.41 1.72 -25.17
N GLU A 323 12.96 1.14 -24.10
CA GLU A 323 13.15 -0.29 -23.96
C GLU A 323 12.61 -0.78 -22.61
N ALA A 324 12.01 -1.98 -22.62
CA ALA A 324 11.68 -2.66 -21.38
C ALA A 324 12.95 -3.21 -20.73
N GLY A 325 13.10 -2.98 -19.43
CA GLY A 325 14.13 -3.57 -18.60
C GLY A 325 13.59 -4.74 -17.77
N ALA A 326 14.45 -5.34 -16.95
CA ALA A 326 14.05 -6.32 -15.95
C ALA A 326 14.21 -5.74 -14.53
N MET A 327 13.09 -5.49 -13.86
CA MET A 327 13.07 -5.17 -12.44
C MET A 327 13.39 -6.44 -11.65
N THR A 328 14.46 -6.39 -10.86
CA THR A 328 14.88 -7.54 -10.05
C THR A 328 14.45 -7.31 -8.61
N LEU A 329 13.76 -8.29 -8.02
CA LEU A 329 13.34 -8.31 -6.62
C LEU A 329 14.06 -9.45 -5.89
N ALA A 330 13.79 -9.62 -4.60
CA ALA A 330 14.43 -10.68 -3.80
C ALA A 330 14.08 -12.10 -4.28
N ARG A 331 12.84 -12.29 -4.76
CA ARG A 331 12.29 -13.61 -5.11
C ARG A 331 11.74 -13.74 -6.52
N GLY A 332 11.60 -12.61 -7.22
CA GLY A 332 11.13 -12.59 -8.60
C GLY A 332 11.81 -11.53 -9.45
N ARG A 333 11.50 -11.57 -10.74
CA ARG A 333 11.80 -10.54 -11.72
C ARG A 333 10.56 -10.21 -12.54
N HIS A 334 10.47 -8.97 -12.97
CA HIS A 334 9.39 -8.48 -13.81
C HIS A 334 9.94 -7.69 -15.01
N LEU A 335 9.21 -7.70 -16.12
CA LEU A 335 9.41 -6.68 -17.15
C LEU A 335 9.00 -5.33 -16.57
N HIS A 336 9.76 -4.30 -16.90
CA HIS A 336 9.57 -2.96 -16.36
C HIS A 336 9.85 -1.90 -17.42
N THR A 337 8.96 -0.92 -17.53
CA THR A 337 9.16 0.30 -18.34
C THR A 337 8.80 1.51 -17.49
N GLY A 338 9.73 2.45 -17.33
CA GLY A 338 9.47 3.70 -16.63
C GLY A 338 8.65 4.65 -17.51
N ILE A 339 7.71 5.35 -16.89
CA ILE A 339 6.86 6.35 -17.53
C ILE A 339 6.95 7.63 -16.70
N ARG A 340 7.23 8.76 -17.35
CA ARG A 340 7.33 10.09 -16.74
C ARG A 340 6.36 11.04 -17.41
N ALA A 341 5.83 11.98 -16.65
CA ALA A 341 4.95 13.02 -17.18
C ALA A 341 5.14 14.35 -16.47
N THR A 342 4.90 15.45 -17.19
CA THR A 342 4.86 16.80 -16.62
C THR A 342 3.41 17.25 -16.55
N LEU A 343 2.88 17.41 -15.32
CA LEU A 343 1.51 17.82 -15.07
C LEU A 343 1.35 19.35 -15.20
N PRO A 344 0.24 19.87 -15.73
CA PRO A 344 -0.10 21.29 -15.62
C PRO A 344 -0.49 21.62 -14.18
N ALA A 345 -0.45 22.92 -13.81
CA ALA A 345 -0.78 23.35 -12.45
C ALA A 345 -2.24 23.10 -12.03
N SER A 346 -3.12 22.80 -12.98
CA SER A 346 -4.54 22.49 -12.77
C SER A 346 -4.82 21.02 -12.46
N THR A 347 -3.84 20.12 -12.64
CA THR A 347 -4.01 18.68 -12.42
C THR A 347 -3.45 18.30 -11.07
N GLY A 348 -4.29 17.79 -10.17
CA GLY A 348 -3.90 17.31 -8.85
C GLY A 348 -3.72 15.79 -8.78
N VAL A 349 -3.21 15.31 -7.65
CA VAL A 349 -3.01 13.88 -7.38
C VAL A 349 -4.29 13.05 -7.50
N LEU A 350 -5.46 13.59 -7.15
CA LEU A 350 -6.72 12.87 -7.28
C LEU A 350 -7.11 12.64 -8.75
N ASP A 351 -6.87 13.60 -9.63
CA ASP A 351 -7.12 13.45 -11.07
C ASP A 351 -6.28 12.31 -11.65
N VAL A 352 -5.01 12.27 -11.24
CA VAL A 352 -4.08 11.21 -11.63
C VAL A 352 -4.54 9.85 -11.12
N LEU A 353 -4.95 9.76 -9.85
CA LEU A 353 -5.44 8.51 -9.27
C LEU A 353 -6.71 7.99 -9.98
N ARG A 354 -7.64 8.88 -10.33
CA ARG A 354 -8.86 8.54 -11.09
C ARG A 354 -8.55 7.99 -12.47
N ALA A 355 -7.50 8.49 -13.13
CA ALA A 355 -7.11 8.04 -14.45
C ALA A 355 -6.33 6.73 -14.43
N LEU A 356 -5.48 6.51 -13.42
CA LEU A 356 -4.60 5.34 -13.37
C LEU A 356 -5.20 4.12 -12.65
N HIS A 357 -6.10 4.33 -11.68
CA HIS A 357 -6.58 3.24 -10.83
C HIS A 357 -8.00 2.78 -11.21
N PRO A 358 -8.24 1.47 -11.38
CA PRO A 358 -7.26 0.36 -11.36
C PRO A 358 -6.47 0.24 -12.67
N THR A 359 -5.19 -0.09 -12.56
CA THR A 359 -4.36 -0.33 -13.75
C THR A 359 -4.71 -1.68 -14.40
N PRO A 360 -4.43 -1.88 -15.70
CA PRO A 360 -4.57 -3.19 -16.34
C PRO A 360 -3.63 -4.28 -15.78
N ALA A 361 -2.65 -3.91 -14.97
CA ALA A 361 -1.79 -4.87 -14.27
C ALA A 361 -2.53 -5.59 -13.12
N VAL A 362 -3.58 -4.96 -12.57
CA VAL A 362 -4.35 -5.50 -11.44
C VAL A 362 -5.86 -5.63 -11.66
N GLY A 363 -6.42 -4.93 -12.66
CA GLY A 363 -7.81 -5.08 -13.09
C GLY A 363 -7.91 -5.94 -14.36
N GLY A 364 -7.49 -5.38 -15.49
CA GLY A 364 -7.54 -6.04 -16.80
C GLY A 364 -7.79 -5.03 -17.92
N THR A 365 -8.08 -5.52 -19.12
CA THR A 365 -8.43 -4.71 -20.29
C THR A 365 -9.48 -5.40 -21.16
N PRO A 366 -10.46 -4.65 -21.72
CA PRO A 366 -10.79 -3.27 -21.37
C PRO A 366 -11.27 -3.14 -19.92
N THR A 367 -11.02 -1.99 -19.27
CA THR A 367 -11.16 -1.86 -17.80
C THR A 367 -12.59 -2.11 -17.29
N PRO A 368 -13.66 -1.52 -17.87
CA PRO A 368 -15.03 -1.76 -17.37
C PRO A 368 -15.42 -3.24 -17.37
N GLU A 369 -15.18 -3.93 -18.49
CA GLU A 369 -15.50 -5.34 -18.68
C GLU A 369 -14.67 -6.25 -17.77
N ALA A 370 -13.41 -5.89 -17.52
CA ALA A 370 -12.57 -6.60 -16.57
C ALA A 370 -13.07 -6.44 -15.12
N LEU A 371 -13.56 -5.26 -14.74
CA LEU A 371 -14.14 -5.03 -13.41
C LEU A 371 -15.46 -5.78 -13.22
N ASP A 372 -16.33 -5.76 -14.23
CA ASP A 372 -17.57 -6.57 -14.23
C ASP A 372 -17.26 -8.08 -14.11
N ALA A 373 -16.21 -8.55 -14.80
CA ALA A 373 -15.76 -9.93 -14.67
C ALA A 373 -15.23 -10.25 -13.27
N ILE A 374 -14.45 -9.35 -12.65
CA ILE A 374 -13.93 -9.51 -11.28
C ILE A 374 -15.09 -9.59 -10.28
N ASP A 375 -16.01 -8.62 -10.31
CA ASP A 375 -17.18 -8.57 -9.42
C ASP A 375 -18.04 -9.84 -9.55
N ARG A 376 -18.22 -10.33 -10.77
CA ARG A 376 -19.00 -11.53 -11.04
C ARG A 376 -18.32 -12.83 -10.58
N LEU A 377 -16.99 -12.93 -10.71
CA LEU A 377 -16.26 -14.19 -10.56
C LEU A 377 -15.63 -14.38 -9.19
N GLU A 378 -15.15 -13.30 -8.55
CA GLU A 378 -14.43 -13.41 -7.29
C GLU A 378 -15.39 -13.58 -6.11
N PRO A 379 -15.17 -14.58 -5.24
CA PRO A 379 -16.08 -14.86 -4.13
C PRO A 379 -15.77 -14.00 -2.89
N PHE A 380 -15.00 -12.91 -3.04
CA PHE A 380 -14.59 -12.04 -1.94
C PHE A 380 -14.40 -10.60 -2.40
N ASP A 381 -14.52 -9.67 -1.46
CA ASP A 381 -14.19 -8.27 -1.64
C ASP A 381 -12.67 -8.06 -1.50
N ARG A 382 -12.03 -7.51 -2.54
CA ARG A 382 -10.60 -7.18 -2.52
C ARG A 382 -10.25 -6.11 -1.48
N GLY A 383 -11.16 -5.20 -1.17
CA GLY A 383 -10.90 -4.05 -0.30
C GLY A 383 -9.64 -3.29 -0.72
N LEU A 384 -8.64 -3.19 0.17
CA LEU A 384 -7.38 -2.51 -0.12
C LEU A 384 -6.38 -3.34 -0.96
N TYR A 385 -6.61 -4.65 -1.13
CA TYR A 385 -5.77 -5.44 -2.04
C TYR A 385 -5.87 -4.92 -3.46
N ALA A 386 -4.72 -4.69 -4.10
CA ALA A 386 -4.61 -4.06 -5.42
C ALA A 386 -5.15 -2.61 -5.51
N GLY A 387 -5.52 -1.98 -4.39
CA GLY A 387 -5.90 -0.57 -4.32
C GLY A 387 -4.70 0.37 -4.11
N PRO A 388 -4.87 1.70 -4.27
CA PRO A 388 -3.84 2.68 -3.95
C PRO A 388 -3.54 2.71 -2.44
N ILE A 389 -2.26 2.73 -2.09
CA ILE A 389 -1.80 2.92 -0.71
C ILE A 389 -0.52 3.75 -0.68
N GLY A 390 -0.47 4.76 0.19
CA GLY A 390 0.71 5.60 0.35
C GLY A 390 0.42 6.91 1.04
N TRP A 391 0.98 7.99 0.52
CA TRP A 391 0.74 9.33 1.05
C TRP A 391 0.60 10.38 -0.05
N ILE A 392 -0.14 11.43 0.28
CA ILE A 392 -0.26 12.68 -0.48
C ILE A 392 0.05 13.85 0.44
N GLY A 393 0.52 14.98 -0.07
CA GLY A 393 0.80 16.13 0.77
C GLY A 393 1.63 17.21 0.10
N ARG A 394 2.45 17.86 0.92
CA ARG A 394 3.32 18.96 0.49
C ARG A 394 4.78 18.59 0.73
N ASP A 395 5.65 18.87 -0.23
CA ASP A 395 7.09 18.81 -0.02
C ASP A 395 7.55 19.93 0.95
N GLU A 396 8.84 19.92 1.29
CA GLU A 396 9.43 20.93 2.19
C GLU A 396 9.41 22.35 1.61
N ARG A 397 9.14 22.52 0.31
CA ARG A 397 8.97 23.81 -0.38
C ARG A 397 7.50 24.21 -0.52
N GLY A 398 6.56 23.40 -0.01
CA GLY A 398 5.12 23.64 -0.11
C GLY A 398 4.52 23.30 -1.48
N ARG A 399 5.24 22.58 -2.35
CA ARG A 399 4.70 22.07 -3.62
C ARG A 399 3.97 20.76 -3.37
N GLU A 400 3.02 20.42 -4.23
CA GLU A 400 2.32 19.13 -4.14
C GLU A 400 3.32 17.97 -4.28
N ALA A 401 3.14 16.93 -3.47
CA ALA A 401 3.94 15.73 -3.54
C ALA A 401 3.11 14.51 -3.13
N ALA A 402 3.41 13.36 -3.72
CA ALA A 402 2.76 12.10 -3.41
C ALA A 402 3.68 10.92 -3.71
N ASP A 403 3.51 9.82 -2.99
CA ASP A 403 4.08 8.52 -3.34
C ASP A 403 3.06 7.45 -2.95
N LEU A 404 2.46 6.83 -3.96
CA LEU A 404 1.44 5.80 -3.84
C LEU A 404 1.91 4.56 -4.58
N ALA A 405 1.72 3.42 -3.93
CA ALA A 405 1.97 2.10 -4.48
C ALA A 405 0.66 1.35 -4.70
N VAL A 406 0.75 0.26 -5.47
CA VAL A 406 -0.37 -0.66 -5.66
C VAL A 406 -0.34 -1.68 -4.52
N GLY A 407 -1.46 -1.83 -3.81
CA GLY A 407 -1.62 -2.67 -2.60
C GLY A 407 -1.58 -4.18 -2.85
N ILE A 408 -0.71 -4.68 -3.71
CA ILE A 408 -0.42 -6.11 -3.92
C ILE A 408 0.61 -6.61 -2.90
N ARG A 409 0.88 -7.93 -2.90
CA ARG A 409 1.81 -8.55 -1.93
C ARG A 409 1.45 -8.09 -0.53
N SER A 410 0.22 -8.40 -0.13
CA SER A 410 -0.43 -7.77 1.01
C SER A 410 -1.31 -8.75 1.79
N GLY A 411 -1.59 -8.36 3.03
CA GLY A 411 -2.41 -9.12 3.95
C GLY A 411 -3.32 -8.24 4.78
N LEU A 412 -4.50 -8.77 5.09
CA LEU A 412 -5.43 -8.22 6.08
C LEU A 412 -5.34 -9.05 7.35
N VAL A 413 -4.93 -8.41 8.45
CA VAL A 413 -4.99 -8.94 9.80
C VAL A 413 -6.29 -8.48 10.44
N ASP A 414 -7.07 -9.43 10.93
CA ASP A 414 -8.27 -9.20 11.73
C ASP A 414 -8.26 -10.19 12.91
N GLY A 415 -7.90 -9.67 14.08
CA GLY A 415 -7.73 -10.45 15.30
C GLY A 415 -6.79 -11.65 15.10
N ARG A 416 -7.37 -12.84 15.06
CA ARG A 416 -6.68 -14.15 14.93
C ARG A 416 -6.59 -14.67 13.49
N THR A 417 -6.92 -13.83 12.52
CA THR A 417 -6.95 -14.19 11.11
C THR A 417 -5.97 -13.34 10.32
N LEU A 418 -5.23 -13.97 9.41
CA LEU A 418 -4.46 -13.31 8.36
C LEU A 418 -4.98 -13.76 7.00
N SER A 419 -5.55 -12.84 6.23
CA SER A 419 -5.95 -13.09 4.84
C SER A 419 -4.87 -12.54 3.91
N LEU A 420 -4.19 -13.42 3.17
CA LEU A 420 -3.20 -13.05 2.16
C LEU A 420 -3.85 -13.02 0.77
N TYR A 421 -3.53 -12.01 -0.03
CA TYR A 421 -4.11 -11.83 -1.34
C TYR A 421 -3.07 -11.98 -2.45
N SER A 422 -3.44 -12.68 -3.52
CA SER A 422 -2.58 -12.93 -4.66
C SER A 422 -3.41 -13.13 -5.92
N GLY A 423 -2.91 -12.65 -7.06
CA GLY A 423 -3.64 -12.67 -8.32
C GLY A 423 -2.74 -12.92 -9.51
N ALA A 424 -3.35 -13.35 -10.61
CA ALA A 424 -2.69 -13.65 -11.88
C ALA A 424 -3.43 -12.97 -13.04
N GLY A 425 -2.67 -12.39 -13.97
CA GLY A 425 -3.17 -11.80 -15.19
C GLY A 425 -3.52 -12.90 -16.20
N ILE A 426 -4.81 -13.12 -16.42
CA ILE A 426 -5.31 -14.13 -17.35
C ILE A 426 -5.43 -13.49 -18.72
N VAL A 427 -4.84 -14.15 -19.73
CA VAL A 427 -4.89 -13.76 -21.15
C VAL A 427 -5.18 -14.98 -22.01
N ALA A 428 -5.48 -14.78 -23.29
CA ALA A 428 -5.61 -15.88 -24.24
C ALA A 428 -4.38 -16.80 -24.21
N GLY A 429 -4.63 -18.11 -23.98
CA GLY A 429 -3.59 -19.13 -23.84
C GLY A 429 -3.05 -19.34 -22.41
N SER A 430 -3.61 -18.68 -21.40
CA SER A 430 -3.32 -18.99 -19.98
C SER A 430 -3.77 -20.41 -19.61
N ASP A 431 -2.94 -21.10 -18.81
CA ASP A 431 -3.19 -22.47 -18.32
C ASP A 431 -3.55 -22.45 -16.82
N PRO A 432 -4.70 -23.01 -16.40
CA PRO A 432 -5.13 -22.97 -15.00
C PRO A 432 -4.14 -23.51 -13.98
N ALA A 433 -3.39 -24.55 -14.33
CA ALA A 433 -2.40 -25.11 -13.41
C ALA A 433 -1.20 -24.20 -13.20
N SER A 434 -0.71 -23.60 -14.28
CA SER A 434 0.39 -22.65 -14.28
C SER A 434 0.01 -21.37 -13.53
N GLU A 435 -1.17 -20.80 -13.79
CA GLU A 435 -1.63 -19.57 -13.13
C GLU A 435 -1.90 -19.81 -11.63
N TRP A 436 -2.39 -21.00 -11.23
CA TRP A 436 -2.50 -21.36 -9.81
C TRP A 436 -1.13 -21.46 -9.13
N ALA A 437 -0.15 -22.08 -9.79
CA ALA A 437 1.20 -22.19 -9.27
C ALA A 437 1.86 -20.81 -9.09
N GLU A 438 1.59 -19.88 -10.00
CA GLU A 438 2.05 -18.49 -9.89
C GLU A 438 1.49 -17.80 -8.64
N ILE A 439 0.17 -17.84 -8.43
CA ILE A 439 -0.43 -17.19 -7.25
C ILE A 439 0.00 -17.85 -5.93
N GLU A 440 0.30 -19.14 -5.93
CA GLU A 440 0.86 -19.86 -4.78
C GLU A 440 2.29 -19.40 -4.48
N HIS A 441 3.14 -19.31 -5.52
CA HIS A 441 4.50 -18.79 -5.38
C HIS A 441 4.50 -17.37 -4.79
N LYS A 442 3.59 -16.51 -5.26
CA LYS A 442 3.43 -15.14 -4.77
C LYS A 442 3.01 -15.07 -3.28
N ILE A 443 2.21 -16.02 -2.80
CA ILE A 443 1.85 -16.18 -1.38
C ILE A 443 3.03 -16.73 -0.57
N GLY A 444 3.84 -17.61 -1.17
CA GLY A 444 5.04 -18.18 -0.56
C GLY A 444 6.03 -17.12 -0.04
N ASP A 445 6.06 -15.93 -0.64
CA ASP A 445 6.87 -14.80 -0.15
C ASP A 445 6.48 -14.38 1.27
N PHE A 446 5.18 -14.34 1.57
CA PHE A 446 4.62 -14.08 2.90
C PHE A 446 4.68 -15.32 3.79
N ALA A 447 4.34 -16.49 3.25
CA ALA A 447 4.29 -17.74 4.01
C ALA A 447 5.65 -18.10 4.61
N ARG A 448 6.74 -17.85 3.88
CA ARG A 448 8.10 -18.07 4.39
C ARG A 448 8.46 -17.16 5.56
N VAL A 449 8.03 -15.89 5.53
CA VAL A 449 8.22 -14.96 6.65
C VAL A 449 7.46 -15.43 7.89
N LEU A 450 6.31 -16.09 7.69
CA LEU A 450 5.53 -16.75 8.74
C LEU A 450 6.12 -18.11 9.17
N GLY A 451 7.21 -18.59 8.56
CA GLY A 451 7.81 -19.89 8.88
C GLY A 451 7.06 -21.11 8.31
N LEU A 452 6.15 -20.92 7.36
CA LEU A 452 5.31 -21.99 6.81
C LEU A 452 6.02 -22.91 5.81
N ASP A 453 7.05 -22.41 5.13
CA ASP A 453 7.77 -23.18 4.10
C ASP A 453 8.55 -24.38 4.65
N ALA A 454 8.74 -24.49 5.97
CA ALA A 454 9.48 -25.60 6.56
C ALA A 454 8.66 -26.90 6.67
N ARG A 455 7.32 -26.88 6.50
CA ARG A 455 6.46 -28.03 6.88
C ARG A 455 5.19 -28.26 6.04
N VAL A 456 4.96 -27.55 4.95
CA VAL A 456 3.76 -27.79 4.11
C VAL A 456 4.12 -28.70 2.93
N GLU A 457 4.38 -29.96 3.23
CA GLU A 457 3.89 -31.06 2.39
C GLU A 457 2.67 -31.62 3.14
N ALA A 458 1.49 -31.42 2.56
CA ALA A 458 0.27 -32.08 2.99
C ALA A 458 0.22 -33.51 2.44
#